data_AF-A0A3D0C5D9-F1
#
_entry.id   AF-A0A3D0C5D9-F1
#
_cell.length_a   1.000
_cell.length_b   1.000
_cell.length_c   1.000
_cell.angle_alpha   90.00
_cell.angle_beta   90.00
_cell.angle_gamma   90.00
#
_symmetry.space_group_name_H-M   'P 1'
#
loop_
_entity.id
_entity.type
_entity.pdbx_description
1 polymer ?
#
loop_
_entity_poly.entity_id
_entity_poly.type
_entity_poly.pdbx_seq_one_letter_code
_entity_poly.pdbx_strand_id
1 'polypeptide(L)'
;MLDIYAGKNALKTIQEQGFKQELFSNFLGASGGPKWFILFGLDKYLFSDFFKNRTTELNLIGSSAGAFRAAALTQKDPIKAIERLAYTYANTVYSSKPSPQEISMQAVHIVDQLFAENGADEIINNEIFKAHFLVAKCNGLTDSENKIKQGAGLITSMLLNKIDRKLLSKQYERYIFQHPSSTLTIDDPYNFSNVYESLTPDNIKSALLASGSIPMVMSGIKNITGSKNGTYRDGGIIDYHFDFSLSNNKADKYRASEQNLKVNSTKKGYGLTLYPHFSSEPKAGWFDKSS
;
A
#
# COMPACT_ATOMS: atom_id res chain seq x y z
N MET A 1 20.20 -16.99 -2.60
CA MET A 1 20.99 -15.97 -1.85
C MET A 1 20.25 -14.66 -1.99
N LEU A 2 20.18 -13.83 -0.95
CA LEU A 2 19.53 -12.51 -1.03
C LEU A 2 20.57 -11.46 -1.40
N ASP A 3 20.23 -10.58 -2.34
CA ASP A 3 21.02 -9.38 -2.63
C ASP A 3 20.45 -8.20 -1.83
N ILE A 4 21.33 -7.47 -1.14
CA ILE A 4 20.96 -6.32 -0.32
C ILE A 4 21.47 -5.05 -0.99
N TYR A 5 20.53 -4.21 -1.41
CA TYR A 5 20.80 -2.89 -1.97
C TYR A 5 20.59 -1.83 -0.90
N ALA A 6 21.60 -0.98 -0.68
CA ALA A 6 21.54 0.07 0.33
C ALA A 6 22.20 1.35 -0.18
N GLY A 7 21.56 2.50 0.06
CA GLY A 7 22.20 3.80 -0.15
C GLY A 7 23.38 4.00 0.80
N LYS A 8 24.27 4.93 0.49
CA LYS A 8 25.53 5.17 1.23
C LYS A 8 25.33 5.27 2.75
N ASN A 9 24.31 6.01 3.19
CA ASN A 9 24.02 6.18 4.62
C ASN A 9 23.50 4.90 5.26
N ALA A 10 22.56 4.20 4.61
CA ALA A 10 22.02 2.94 5.11
C ALA A 10 23.10 1.86 5.23
N LEU A 11 23.97 1.74 4.21
CA LEU A 11 25.08 0.80 4.21
C LEU A 11 26.03 1.06 5.38
N LYS A 12 26.44 2.32 5.58
CA LYS A 12 27.30 2.72 6.70
C LYS A 12 26.66 2.35 8.05
N THR A 13 25.38 2.69 8.25
CA THR A 13 24.64 2.38 9.47
C THR A 13 24.61 0.87 9.75
N ILE A 14 24.32 0.05 8.74
CA ILE A 14 24.27 -1.41 8.88
C ILE A 14 25.66 -2.00 9.18
N GLN A 15 26.72 -1.49 8.53
CA GLN A 15 28.09 -1.94 8.79
C GLN A 15 28.56 -1.61 10.22
N GLU A 16 28.19 -0.44 10.74
CA GLU A 16 28.58 0.01 12.08
C GLU A 16 27.75 -0.65 13.19
N GLN A 17 26.45 -0.86 12.98
CA GLN A 17 25.52 -1.28 14.04
C GLN A 17 25.08 -2.74 13.94
N GLY A 18 25.35 -3.39 12.81
CA GLY A 18 24.81 -4.71 12.43
C GLY A 18 23.41 -4.61 11.82
N PHE A 19 22.94 -5.69 11.19
CA PHE A 19 21.59 -5.77 10.63
C PHE A 19 20.57 -6.07 11.75
N LYS A 20 20.07 -5.02 12.41
CA LYS A 20 19.19 -5.11 13.58
C LYS A 20 17.81 -4.51 13.32
N GLN A 21 16.77 -5.09 13.92
CA GLN A 21 15.38 -4.66 13.73
C GLN A 21 15.13 -3.19 14.10
N GLU A 22 15.85 -2.68 15.10
CA GLU A 22 15.68 -1.31 15.64
C GLU A 22 16.11 -0.25 14.63
N LEU A 23 16.91 -0.62 13.63
CA LEU A 23 17.30 0.28 12.55
C LEU A 23 16.13 0.63 11.64
N PHE A 24 15.12 -0.23 11.54
CA PHE A 24 14.05 -0.07 10.55
C PHE A 24 12.81 0.55 11.20
N SER A 25 12.31 1.64 10.64
CA SER A 25 11.04 2.28 11.04
C SER A 25 9.90 2.05 10.05
N ASN A 26 10.25 1.64 8.83
CA ASN A 26 9.29 1.42 7.76
C ASN A 26 9.56 0.10 7.05
N PHE A 27 8.50 -0.54 6.60
CA PHE A 27 8.47 -1.70 5.73
C PHE A 27 7.62 -1.35 4.51
N LEU A 28 8.16 -1.55 3.32
CA LEU A 28 7.44 -1.34 2.07
C LEU A 28 7.05 -2.68 1.45
N GLY A 29 5.77 -2.85 1.15
CA GLY A 29 5.23 -4.00 0.44
C GLY A 29 5.30 -3.77 -1.07
N ALA A 30 6.21 -4.46 -1.75
CA ALA A 30 6.29 -4.41 -3.22
C ALA A 30 4.99 -4.94 -3.83
N SER A 31 4.37 -4.15 -4.71
CA SER A 31 3.22 -4.58 -5.49
C SER A 31 3.62 -5.60 -6.56
N GLY A 32 2.64 -6.26 -7.14
CA GLY A 32 2.81 -7.20 -8.24
C GLY A 32 2.01 -8.47 -8.02
N GLY A 33 1.18 -8.81 -9.01
CA GLY A 33 0.13 -9.86 -8.96
C GLY A 33 0.55 -11.17 -8.27
N PRO A 34 0.97 -12.23 -8.97
CA PRO A 34 1.46 -13.45 -8.31
C PRO A 34 2.94 -13.34 -7.88
N LYS A 35 3.63 -12.24 -8.19
CA LYS A 35 5.07 -12.11 -7.93
C LYS A 35 5.41 -12.07 -6.45
N TRP A 36 4.48 -11.63 -5.60
CA TRP A 36 4.71 -11.59 -4.16
C TRP A 36 4.93 -12.96 -3.53
N PHE A 37 4.52 -14.07 -4.16
CA PHE A 37 4.83 -15.41 -3.68
C PHE A 37 6.34 -15.67 -3.55
N ILE A 38 7.18 -14.98 -4.33
CA ILE A 38 8.64 -15.03 -4.20
C ILE A 38 9.08 -14.52 -2.82
N LEU A 39 8.33 -13.57 -2.25
CA LEU A 39 8.61 -12.95 -0.96
C LEU A 39 7.95 -13.69 0.20
N PHE A 40 7.07 -14.66 -0.05
CA PHE A 40 6.30 -15.37 0.98
C PHE A 40 7.17 -15.97 2.09
N GLY A 41 8.25 -16.68 1.71
CA GLY A 41 9.16 -17.26 2.70
C GLY A 41 9.94 -16.20 3.49
N LEU A 42 10.30 -15.10 2.83
CA LEU A 42 11.00 -13.98 3.47
C LEU A 42 10.08 -13.22 4.43
N ASP A 43 8.83 -13.00 4.05
CA ASP A 43 7.80 -12.38 4.89
C ASP A 43 7.57 -13.20 6.16
N LYS A 44 7.48 -14.53 6.02
CA LYS A 44 7.39 -15.43 7.18
C LYS A 44 8.59 -15.22 8.11
N TYR A 45 9.81 -15.37 7.62
CA TYR A 45 11.02 -15.18 8.43
C TYR A 45 11.08 -13.79 9.11
N LEU A 46 10.77 -12.73 8.36
CA LEU A 46 10.84 -11.37 8.88
C LEU A 46 9.88 -11.18 10.06
N PHE A 47 8.66 -11.73 10.00
CA PHE A 47 7.62 -11.50 11.00
C PHE A 47 7.49 -12.61 12.04
N SER A 48 8.07 -13.80 11.85
CA SER A 48 8.18 -14.82 12.91
C SER A 48 9.47 -14.74 13.72
N ASP A 49 10.57 -14.27 13.12
CA ASP A 49 11.90 -14.34 13.72
C ASP A 49 12.57 -12.97 13.82
N PHE A 50 12.77 -12.26 12.71
CA PHE A 50 13.56 -11.02 12.73
C PHE A 50 12.91 -9.90 13.56
N PHE A 51 11.59 -9.69 13.41
CA PHE A 51 10.82 -8.70 14.16
C PHE A 51 10.12 -9.27 15.40
N LYS A 52 10.42 -10.52 15.79
CA LYS A 52 9.74 -11.24 16.87
C LYS A 52 9.73 -10.48 18.20
N ASN A 53 10.85 -9.83 18.52
CA ASN A 53 11.06 -9.13 19.78
C ASN A 53 10.89 -7.60 19.64
N ARG A 54 10.23 -7.16 18.58
CA ARG A 54 10.05 -5.72 18.34
C ARG A 54 9.12 -5.12 19.37
N THR A 55 9.49 -3.95 19.90
CA THR A 55 8.68 -3.19 20.87
C THR A 55 8.39 -1.76 20.43
N THR A 56 8.96 -1.33 19.30
CA THR A 56 8.80 0.01 18.73
C THR A 56 7.95 -0.03 17.47
N GLU A 57 7.34 1.10 17.12
CA GLU A 57 6.50 1.22 15.92
C GLU A 57 7.25 0.82 14.62
N LEU A 58 6.63 0.01 13.78
CA LEU A 58 7.01 -0.25 12.38
C LEU A 58 5.81 0.05 11.48
N ASN A 59 5.98 0.98 10.54
CA ASN A 59 4.96 1.27 9.54
C ASN A 59 5.07 0.26 8.39
N LEU A 60 3.96 -0.39 8.02
CA LEU A 60 3.85 -1.34 6.92
C LEU A 60 3.01 -0.71 5.82
N ILE A 61 3.68 -0.19 4.79
CA ILE A 61 3.07 0.56 3.71
C ILE A 61 2.97 -0.31 2.48
N GLY A 62 1.78 -0.38 1.88
CA GLY A 62 1.55 -1.19 0.71
C GLY A 62 0.48 -0.63 -0.22
N SER A 63 0.61 -0.95 -1.50
CA SER A 63 -0.42 -0.81 -2.52
C SER A 63 -0.66 -2.18 -3.17
N SER A 64 -1.87 -2.46 -3.64
CA SER A 64 -2.22 -3.71 -4.31
C SER A 64 -1.70 -4.93 -3.54
N ALA A 65 -0.98 -5.87 -4.15
CA ALA A 65 -0.44 -7.04 -3.45
C ALA A 65 0.42 -6.69 -2.21
N GLY A 66 1.12 -5.54 -2.24
CA GLY A 66 1.85 -5.01 -1.09
C GLY A 66 0.94 -4.64 0.08
N ALA A 67 -0.24 -4.08 -0.19
CA ALA A 67 -1.25 -3.76 0.83
C ALA A 67 -1.83 -5.04 1.45
N PHE A 68 -2.05 -6.09 0.66
CA PHE A 68 -2.53 -7.39 1.15
C PHE A 68 -1.49 -8.05 2.06
N ARG A 69 -0.20 -7.93 1.72
CA ARG A 69 0.90 -8.35 2.59
C ARG A 69 0.91 -7.53 3.88
N ALA A 70 0.82 -6.20 3.81
CA ALA A 70 0.74 -5.36 5.01
C ALA A 70 -0.42 -5.76 5.91
N ALA A 71 -1.61 -5.96 5.35
CA ALA A 71 -2.78 -6.44 6.07
C ALA A 71 -2.53 -7.80 6.76
N ALA A 72 -1.93 -8.77 6.07
CA ALA A 72 -1.60 -10.05 6.67
C ALA A 72 -0.57 -9.93 7.80
N LEU A 73 0.51 -9.19 7.56
CA LEU A 73 1.67 -9.10 8.45
C LEU A 73 1.43 -8.22 9.68
N THR A 74 0.36 -7.42 9.67
CA THR A 74 -0.08 -6.63 10.83
C THR A 74 -1.08 -7.37 11.73
N GLN A 75 -1.60 -8.53 11.32
CA GLN A 75 -2.45 -9.35 12.20
C GLN A 75 -1.66 -9.93 13.38
N LYS A 76 -2.38 -10.39 14.41
CA LYS A 76 -1.77 -10.93 15.64
C LYS A 76 -0.93 -12.17 15.38
N ASP A 77 -1.35 -13.02 14.44
CA ASP A 77 -0.60 -14.18 13.95
C ASP A 77 -0.28 -13.98 12.46
N PRO A 78 0.81 -13.25 12.14
CA PRO A 78 1.13 -12.86 10.77
C PRO A 78 1.43 -14.07 9.87
N ILE A 79 1.91 -15.17 10.44
CA ILE A 79 2.22 -16.40 9.70
C ILE A 79 0.95 -17.09 9.23
N LYS A 80 -0.03 -17.28 10.12
CA LYS A 80 -1.33 -17.83 9.70
C LYS A 80 -2.04 -16.91 8.73
N ALA A 81 -1.97 -15.59 8.92
CA ALA A 81 -2.62 -14.63 8.04
C ALA A 81 -2.05 -14.66 6.62
N ILE A 82 -0.71 -14.65 6.47
CA ILE A 82 -0.08 -14.72 5.15
C ILE A 82 -0.27 -16.09 4.50
N GLU A 83 -0.33 -17.17 5.28
CA GLU A 83 -0.67 -18.51 4.77
C GLU A 83 -2.12 -18.59 4.25
N ARG A 84 -3.09 -18.02 4.97
CA ARG A 84 -4.48 -17.92 4.47
C ARG A 84 -4.56 -17.13 3.18
N LEU A 85 -3.85 -16.00 3.10
CA LEU A 85 -3.78 -15.21 1.86
C LEU A 85 -3.17 -16.03 0.72
N ALA A 86 -2.02 -16.65 0.94
CA ALA A 86 -1.32 -17.47 -0.04
C ALA A 86 -2.20 -18.62 -0.54
N TYR A 87 -2.81 -19.37 0.38
CA TYR A 87 -3.68 -20.49 0.07
C TYR A 87 -4.89 -20.04 -0.74
N THR A 88 -5.61 -19.02 -0.29
CA THR A 88 -6.83 -18.54 -0.97
C THR A 88 -6.50 -17.97 -2.34
N TYR A 89 -5.44 -17.16 -2.45
CA TYR A 89 -5.00 -16.60 -3.72
C TYR A 89 -4.61 -17.69 -4.73
N ALA A 90 -3.81 -18.68 -4.30
CA ALA A 90 -3.34 -19.76 -5.16
C ALA A 90 -4.46 -20.70 -5.63
N ASN A 91 -5.52 -20.86 -4.83
CA ASN A 91 -6.67 -21.70 -5.15
C ASN A 91 -7.85 -20.93 -5.74
N THR A 92 -7.69 -19.63 -6.02
CA THR A 92 -8.73 -18.85 -6.71
C THR A 92 -8.78 -19.26 -8.18
N VAL A 93 -9.94 -19.78 -8.61
CA VAL A 93 -10.18 -20.21 -9.99
C VAL A 93 -11.25 -19.31 -10.61
N TYR A 94 -10.99 -18.91 -11.85
CA TYR A 94 -11.91 -18.12 -12.66
C TYR A 94 -12.53 -18.98 -13.76
N SER A 95 -13.69 -18.55 -14.26
CA SER A 95 -14.23 -19.03 -15.52
C SER A 95 -13.26 -18.74 -16.67
N SER A 96 -13.46 -19.37 -17.83
CA SER A 96 -12.54 -19.23 -18.97
C SER A 96 -12.44 -17.79 -19.51
N LYS A 97 -13.48 -16.97 -19.31
CA LYS A 97 -13.55 -15.56 -19.67
C LYS A 97 -14.26 -14.79 -18.54
N PRO A 98 -13.55 -14.53 -17.43
CA PRO A 98 -14.20 -13.98 -16.26
C PRO A 98 -14.67 -12.55 -16.51
N SER A 99 -15.85 -12.25 -15.98
CA SER A 99 -16.37 -10.88 -15.98
C SER A 99 -15.67 -10.05 -14.89
N PRO A 100 -15.61 -8.71 -15.01
CA PRO A 100 -15.11 -7.87 -13.91
C PRO A 100 -15.84 -8.11 -12.59
N GLN A 101 -17.14 -8.42 -12.64
CA GLN A 101 -17.95 -8.76 -11.47
C GLN A 101 -17.48 -10.07 -10.82
N GLU A 102 -17.21 -11.10 -11.62
CA GLU A 102 -16.66 -12.36 -11.12
C GLU A 102 -15.31 -12.16 -10.44
N ILE A 103 -14.41 -11.39 -11.07
CA ILE A 103 -13.09 -11.09 -10.50
C ILE A 103 -13.23 -10.30 -9.19
N SER A 104 -14.10 -9.30 -9.17
CA SER A 104 -14.40 -8.55 -7.94
C SER A 104 -14.97 -9.43 -6.83
N MET A 105 -15.86 -10.38 -7.13
CA MET A 105 -16.38 -11.31 -6.13
C MET A 105 -15.29 -12.23 -5.56
N GLN A 106 -14.38 -12.72 -6.40
CA GLN A 106 -13.25 -13.52 -5.92
C GLN A 106 -12.28 -12.69 -5.06
N ALA A 107 -12.05 -11.42 -5.42
CA ALA A 107 -11.25 -10.52 -4.60
C ALA A 107 -11.88 -10.25 -3.23
N VAL A 108 -13.21 -10.07 -3.18
CA VAL A 108 -13.96 -9.98 -1.91
C VAL A 108 -13.74 -11.24 -1.08
N HIS A 109 -13.86 -12.42 -1.69
CA HIS A 109 -13.60 -13.69 -1.01
C HIS A 109 -12.17 -13.78 -0.43
N ILE A 110 -11.15 -13.40 -1.21
CA ILE A 110 -9.75 -13.35 -0.74
C ILE A 110 -9.61 -12.43 0.46
N VAL A 111 -10.21 -11.24 0.42
CA VAL A 111 -10.19 -10.28 1.52
C VAL A 111 -10.88 -10.87 2.75
N ASP A 112 -12.07 -11.45 2.60
CA ASP A 112 -12.78 -12.06 3.73
C ASP A 112 -11.99 -13.21 4.38
N GLN A 113 -11.34 -14.07 3.58
CA GLN A 113 -10.49 -15.13 4.12
C GLN A 113 -9.21 -14.61 4.80
N LEU A 114 -8.61 -13.55 4.26
CA LEU A 114 -7.44 -12.90 4.86
C LEU A 114 -7.78 -12.36 6.25
N PHE A 115 -8.84 -11.56 6.35
CA PHE A 115 -9.27 -10.95 7.62
C PHE A 115 -9.84 -11.99 8.59
N ALA A 116 -10.43 -13.08 8.10
CA ALA A 116 -11.12 -14.07 8.93
C ALA A 116 -12.12 -13.37 9.87
N GLU A 117 -12.25 -13.85 11.11
CA GLU A 117 -13.19 -13.29 12.09
C GLU A 117 -12.71 -11.97 12.70
N ASN A 118 -11.44 -11.92 13.16
CA ASN A 118 -10.94 -10.82 14.01
C ASN A 118 -9.83 -9.98 13.36
N GLY A 119 -9.36 -10.32 12.15
CA GLY A 119 -8.17 -9.70 11.57
C GLY A 119 -8.30 -8.19 11.37
N ALA A 120 -9.52 -7.66 11.22
CA ALA A 120 -9.75 -6.22 11.04
C ALA A 120 -9.42 -5.48 12.33
N ASP A 121 -9.98 -5.97 13.44
CA ASP A 121 -9.75 -5.43 14.77
C ASP A 121 -8.29 -5.63 15.20
N GLU A 122 -7.69 -6.78 14.89
CA GLU A 122 -6.27 -7.03 15.16
C GLU A 122 -5.37 -6.01 14.47
N ILE A 123 -5.65 -5.66 13.21
CA ILE A 123 -4.85 -4.69 12.46
C ILE A 123 -5.03 -3.27 13.01
N ILE A 124 -6.27 -2.87 13.31
CA ILE A 124 -6.61 -1.51 13.77
C ILE A 124 -6.07 -1.22 15.17
N ASN A 125 -5.90 -2.25 16.00
CA ASN A 125 -5.45 -2.12 17.38
C ASN A 125 -3.98 -2.54 17.57
N ASN A 126 -3.22 -2.78 16.51
CA ASN A 126 -1.83 -3.19 16.63
C ASN A 126 -0.91 -1.99 16.95
N GLU A 127 -0.41 -1.95 18.19
CA GLU A 127 0.41 -0.83 18.67
C GLU A 127 1.83 -0.80 18.07
N ILE A 128 2.32 -1.95 17.61
CA ILE A 128 3.71 -2.12 17.11
C ILE A 128 3.73 -2.02 15.59
N PHE A 129 2.93 -2.82 14.90
CA PHE A 129 2.87 -2.83 13.44
C PHE A 129 1.70 -1.97 12.98
N LYS A 130 1.97 -0.91 12.21
CA LYS A 130 0.93 0.01 11.73
C LYS A 130 0.75 -0.17 10.24
N ALA A 131 -0.43 -0.61 9.81
CA ALA A 131 -0.72 -0.80 8.39
C ALA A 131 -1.10 0.51 7.68
N HIS A 132 -0.67 0.66 6.43
CA HIS A 132 -1.03 1.77 5.53
C HIS A 132 -1.35 1.22 4.14
N PHE A 133 -2.60 1.37 3.71
CA PHE A 133 -3.06 0.97 2.39
C PHE A 133 -3.15 2.18 1.47
N LEU A 134 -2.31 2.20 0.44
CA LEU A 134 -2.33 3.21 -0.60
C LEU A 134 -3.39 2.84 -1.64
N VAL A 135 -4.21 3.83 -1.99
CA VAL A 135 -5.34 3.69 -2.90
C VAL A 135 -5.43 4.94 -3.76
N ALA A 136 -5.61 4.79 -5.08
CA ALA A 136 -5.90 5.92 -5.94
C ALA A 136 -7.43 6.16 -5.99
N LYS A 137 -7.85 7.38 -5.64
CA LYS A 137 -9.21 7.84 -5.98
C LYS A 137 -9.18 8.40 -7.40
N CYS A 138 -9.97 7.80 -8.29
CA CYS A 138 -10.03 8.19 -9.69
C CYS A 138 -10.97 9.39 -9.92
N ASN A 139 -10.63 10.23 -10.90
CA ASN A 139 -11.40 11.40 -11.28
C ASN A 139 -11.63 11.45 -12.81
N GLY A 140 -12.72 12.07 -13.24
CA GLY A 140 -13.05 12.22 -14.67
C GLY A 140 -13.31 10.87 -15.35
N LEU A 141 -12.67 10.61 -16.49
CA LEU A 141 -12.93 9.40 -17.27
C LEU A 141 -12.50 8.09 -16.58
N THR A 142 -11.48 8.15 -15.71
CA THR A 142 -10.95 6.97 -15.01
C THR A 142 -11.85 6.53 -13.85
N ASP A 143 -12.77 7.38 -13.42
CA ASP A 143 -13.81 7.06 -12.42
C ASP A 143 -14.90 6.12 -12.98
N SER A 144 -15.10 6.13 -14.31
CA SER A 144 -16.19 5.42 -14.98
C SER A 144 -16.05 3.89 -14.94
N GLU A 145 -17.18 3.18 -14.81
CA GLU A 145 -17.30 1.72 -15.04
C GLU A 145 -17.48 1.38 -16.53
N ASN A 146 -17.75 2.37 -17.39
CA ASN A 146 -17.84 2.13 -18.83
C ASN A 146 -16.43 1.91 -19.40
N LYS A 147 -16.17 0.71 -19.93
CA LYS A 147 -14.85 0.29 -20.44
C LYS A 147 -14.25 1.25 -21.48
N ILE A 148 -15.07 1.86 -22.34
CA ILE A 148 -14.58 2.79 -23.36
C ILE A 148 -14.12 4.09 -22.70
N LYS A 149 -14.94 4.66 -21.82
CA LYS A 149 -14.59 5.88 -21.07
C LYS A 149 -13.36 5.64 -20.19
N GLN A 150 -13.33 4.52 -19.45
CA GLN A 150 -12.20 4.15 -18.61
C GLN A 150 -10.92 3.96 -19.44
N GLY A 151 -11.00 3.24 -20.57
CA GLY A 151 -9.89 3.06 -21.49
C GLY A 151 -9.35 4.37 -22.05
N ALA A 152 -10.24 5.28 -22.48
CA ALA A 152 -9.85 6.63 -22.91
C ALA A 152 -9.15 7.39 -21.76
N GLY A 153 -9.67 7.29 -20.53
CA GLY A 153 -9.05 7.87 -19.34
C GLY A 153 -7.64 7.35 -19.07
N LEU A 154 -7.40 6.05 -19.22
CA LEU A 154 -6.08 5.42 -19.05
C LEU A 154 -5.11 5.81 -20.18
N ILE A 155 -5.58 5.95 -21.41
CA ILE A 155 -4.78 6.49 -22.51
C ILE A 155 -4.36 7.94 -22.20
N THR A 156 -5.29 8.76 -21.69
CA THR A 156 -4.95 10.11 -21.21
C THR A 156 -3.93 10.06 -20.09
N SER A 157 -4.04 9.14 -19.13
CA SER A 157 -3.04 8.97 -18.06
C SER A 157 -1.66 8.64 -18.63
N MET A 158 -1.57 7.72 -19.59
CA MET A 158 -0.33 7.38 -20.26
C MET A 158 0.30 8.59 -20.96
N LEU A 159 -0.50 9.40 -21.67
CA LEU A 159 -0.04 10.62 -22.34
C LEU A 159 0.43 11.68 -21.34
N LEU A 160 -0.31 11.88 -20.23
CA LEU A 160 0.08 12.82 -19.17
C LEU A 160 1.38 12.39 -18.50
N ASN A 161 1.54 11.09 -18.15
CA ASN A 161 2.77 10.57 -17.53
C ASN A 161 3.99 10.73 -18.44
N LYS A 162 3.83 10.55 -19.76
CA LYS A 162 4.89 10.76 -20.74
C LYS A 162 5.39 12.20 -20.79
N ILE A 163 4.51 13.17 -20.53
CA ILE A 163 4.88 14.59 -20.46
C ILE A 163 5.54 14.88 -19.10
N ASP A 164 4.81 14.60 -18.02
CA ASP A 164 5.29 14.71 -16.64
C ASP A 164 4.35 13.91 -15.73
N ARG A 165 4.93 13.01 -14.92
CA ARG A 165 4.21 12.20 -13.92
C ARG A 165 3.34 13.03 -12.98
N LYS A 166 3.74 14.26 -12.66
CA LYS A 166 2.95 15.22 -11.85
C LYS A 166 1.56 15.47 -12.42
N LEU A 167 1.40 15.36 -13.74
CA LEU A 167 0.12 15.59 -14.40
C LEU A 167 -0.90 14.49 -14.13
N LEU A 168 -0.48 13.31 -13.65
CA LEU A 168 -1.39 12.27 -13.17
C LEU A 168 -2.24 12.73 -11.98
N SER A 169 -1.77 13.72 -11.20
CA SER A 169 -2.55 14.33 -10.10
C SER A 169 -3.88 14.94 -10.56
N LYS A 170 -4.05 15.22 -11.87
CA LYS A 170 -5.31 15.69 -12.46
C LYS A 170 -6.37 14.58 -12.53
N GLN A 171 -5.95 13.31 -12.53
CA GLN A 171 -6.83 12.15 -12.65
C GLN A 171 -6.88 11.29 -11.38
N TYR A 172 -5.90 11.44 -10.48
CA TYR A 172 -5.77 10.61 -9.29
C TYR A 172 -5.43 11.43 -8.06
N GLU A 173 -6.09 11.11 -6.95
CA GLU A 173 -5.71 11.53 -5.59
C GLU A 173 -5.17 10.30 -4.85
N ARG A 174 -4.09 10.44 -4.07
CA ARG A 174 -3.53 9.33 -3.28
C ARG A 174 -4.23 9.32 -1.92
N TYR A 175 -5.02 8.30 -1.66
CA TYR A 175 -5.60 8.04 -0.34
C TYR A 175 -4.69 7.07 0.41
N ILE A 176 -4.35 7.43 1.64
CA ILE A 176 -3.55 6.64 2.56
C ILE A 176 -4.48 6.25 3.71
N PHE A 177 -5.05 5.06 3.62
CA PHE A 177 -5.81 4.47 4.73
C PHE A 177 -4.82 3.90 5.74
N GLN A 178 -4.67 4.57 6.87
CA GLN A 178 -3.61 4.29 7.84
C GLN A 178 -4.14 3.88 9.20
N HIS A 179 -3.31 3.16 9.96
CA HIS A 179 -3.55 2.88 11.38
C HIS A 179 -3.97 4.16 12.14
N PRO A 180 -5.00 4.13 13.02
CA PRO A 180 -5.57 5.34 13.64
C PRO A 180 -4.56 6.20 14.41
N SER A 181 -3.54 5.58 15.01
CA SER A 181 -2.47 6.27 15.75
C SER A 181 -1.21 6.58 14.92
N SER A 182 -1.25 6.37 13.60
CA SER A 182 -0.11 6.68 12.72
C SER A 182 0.09 8.20 12.59
N THR A 183 1.36 8.61 12.56
CA THR A 183 1.76 9.97 12.18
C THR A 183 2.61 10.00 10.91
N LEU A 184 2.62 8.90 10.16
CA LEU A 184 3.38 8.77 8.93
C LEU A 184 2.94 9.84 7.92
N THR A 185 3.91 10.47 7.28
CA THR A 185 3.71 11.42 6.19
C THR A 185 4.56 11.02 4.99
N ILE A 186 3.92 11.03 3.82
CA ILE A 186 4.55 10.82 2.52
C ILE A 186 4.97 12.18 1.97
N ASP A 187 6.28 12.36 1.78
CA ASP A 187 6.86 13.46 1.01
C ASP A 187 6.96 13.02 -0.47
N ASP A 188 6.00 13.51 -1.25
CA ASP A 188 5.78 13.08 -2.63
C ASP A 188 6.40 14.06 -3.64
N PRO A 189 7.43 13.65 -4.40
CA PRO A 189 8.07 14.52 -5.37
C PRO A 189 7.17 14.89 -6.57
N TYR A 190 6.04 14.22 -6.75
CA TYR A 190 5.10 14.45 -7.86
C TYR A 190 3.85 15.26 -7.48
N ASN A 191 3.76 15.73 -6.23
CA ASN A 191 2.65 16.56 -5.75
C ASN A 191 1.26 15.96 -5.99
N PHE A 192 1.09 14.63 -5.88
CA PHE A 192 -0.25 14.07 -5.76
C PHE A 192 -0.92 14.62 -4.50
N SER A 193 -2.25 14.77 -4.55
CA SER A 193 -3.03 15.11 -3.37
C SER A 193 -3.06 13.91 -2.43
N ASN A 194 -2.20 13.92 -1.41
CA ASN A 194 -2.19 12.94 -0.32
C ASN A 194 -3.35 13.23 0.65
N VAL A 195 -4.27 12.27 0.78
CA VAL A 195 -5.41 12.31 1.70
C VAL A 195 -5.24 11.18 2.70
N TYR A 196 -5.18 11.52 3.99
CA TYR A 196 -5.00 10.53 5.05
C TYR A 196 -6.34 10.21 5.69
N GLU A 197 -6.69 8.94 5.72
CA GLU A 197 -7.92 8.43 6.32
C GLU A 197 -7.56 7.39 7.38
N SER A 198 -8.23 7.43 8.53
CA SER A 198 -8.00 6.42 9.57
C SER A 198 -8.69 5.12 9.18
N LEU A 199 -8.01 4.00 9.38
CA LEU A 199 -8.59 2.67 9.26
C LEU A 199 -9.64 2.45 10.36
N THR A 200 -10.82 2.00 9.95
CA THR A 200 -11.94 1.64 10.82
C THR A 200 -12.47 0.27 10.44
N PRO A 201 -13.22 -0.41 11.32
CA PRO A 201 -13.85 -1.68 10.97
C PRO A 201 -14.72 -1.58 9.71
N ASP A 202 -15.35 -0.42 9.47
CA ASP A 202 -16.25 -0.19 8.35
C ASP A 202 -15.54 0.09 7.01
N ASN A 203 -14.26 0.47 7.02
CA ASN A 203 -13.55 0.87 5.81
C ASN A 203 -12.38 -0.03 5.43
N ILE A 204 -11.81 -0.78 6.38
CA ILE A 204 -10.53 -1.48 6.19
C ILE A 204 -10.56 -2.51 5.04
N LYS A 205 -11.65 -3.30 4.95
CA LYS A 205 -11.83 -4.27 3.86
C LYS A 205 -12.00 -3.58 2.51
N SER A 206 -12.81 -2.53 2.46
CA SER A 206 -13.08 -1.74 1.24
C SER A 206 -11.83 -1.00 0.76
N ALA A 207 -11.03 -0.45 1.68
CA ALA A 207 -9.74 0.17 1.38
C ALA A 207 -8.76 -0.85 0.80
N LEU A 208 -8.66 -2.04 1.40
CA LEU A 208 -7.78 -3.09 0.88
C LEU A 208 -8.22 -3.57 -0.51
N LEU A 209 -9.53 -3.80 -0.71
CA LEU A 209 -10.10 -4.14 -2.01
C LEU A 209 -9.81 -3.07 -3.07
N ALA A 210 -9.97 -1.79 -2.72
CA ALA A 210 -9.71 -0.69 -3.62
C ALA A 210 -8.23 -0.60 -4.03
N SER A 211 -7.33 -0.85 -3.08
CA SER A 211 -5.89 -0.95 -3.33
C SER A 211 -5.56 -2.06 -4.35
N GLY A 212 -6.25 -3.19 -4.26
CA GLY A 212 -6.11 -4.32 -5.20
C GLY A 212 -6.89 -4.21 -6.50
N SER A 213 -7.83 -3.26 -6.62
CA SER A 213 -8.75 -3.16 -7.76
C SER A 213 -8.04 -2.63 -9.01
N ILE A 214 -7.76 -3.53 -9.96
CA ILE A 214 -7.08 -3.25 -11.23
C ILE A 214 -8.06 -2.61 -12.23
N PRO A 215 -7.82 -1.37 -12.72
CA PRO A 215 -8.58 -0.77 -13.81
C PRO A 215 -8.80 -1.70 -15.01
N MET A 216 -9.97 -1.66 -15.65
CA MET A 216 -10.42 -2.51 -16.76
C MET A 216 -10.58 -4.01 -16.46
N VAL A 217 -10.07 -4.50 -15.33
CA VAL A 217 -10.14 -5.90 -14.91
C VAL A 217 -11.16 -6.09 -13.78
N MET A 218 -11.21 -5.17 -12.83
CA MET A 218 -12.09 -5.22 -11.66
C MET A 218 -12.98 -3.98 -11.58
N SER A 219 -14.16 -4.14 -10.99
CA SER A 219 -15.00 -2.99 -10.63
C SER A 219 -14.35 -2.18 -9.52
N GLY A 220 -14.51 -0.86 -9.60
CA GLY A 220 -13.95 0.01 -8.57
C GLY A 220 -14.81 0.06 -7.32
N ILE A 221 -14.17 0.36 -6.20
CA ILE A 221 -14.85 0.48 -4.91
C ILE A 221 -15.41 1.89 -4.80
N LYS A 222 -16.72 2.00 -4.61
CA LYS A 222 -17.43 3.29 -4.53
C LYS A 222 -17.56 3.73 -3.07
N ASN A 223 -17.39 5.03 -2.83
CA ASN A 223 -17.79 5.71 -1.59
C ASN A 223 -17.32 4.97 -0.33
N ILE A 224 -16.01 4.72 -0.22
CA ILE A 224 -15.43 4.07 0.97
C ILE A 224 -15.79 4.90 2.21
N THR A 225 -16.29 4.23 3.24
CA THR A 225 -16.72 4.86 4.51
C THR A 225 -15.62 5.74 5.10
N GLY A 226 -16.01 6.97 5.49
CA GLY A 226 -15.10 7.98 6.04
C GLY A 226 -14.42 8.84 4.98
N SER A 227 -14.36 8.39 3.72
CA SER A 227 -13.68 9.09 2.64
C SER A 227 -14.65 9.87 1.74
N LYS A 228 -14.13 10.78 0.92
CA LYS A 228 -14.92 11.55 -0.05
C LYS A 228 -15.57 10.64 -1.10
N ASN A 229 -16.87 10.83 -1.37
CA ASN A 229 -17.58 10.09 -2.42
C ASN A 229 -16.85 10.11 -3.78
N GLY A 230 -16.87 8.97 -4.47
CA GLY A 230 -16.17 8.72 -5.73
C GLY A 230 -15.78 7.25 -5.91
N THR A 231 -14.96 6.97 -6.91
CA THR A 231 -14.42 5.61 -7.11
C THR A 231 -12.95 5.50 -6.77
N TYR A 232 -12.63 4.41 -6.11
CA TYR A 232 -11.32 4.04 -5.66
C TYR A 232 -10.85 2.79 -6.41
N ARG A 233 -9.71 2.91 -7.08
CA ARG A 233 -9.05 1.84 -7.82
C ARG A 233 -7.56 2.14 -7.85
N ASP A 234 -6.73 1.17 -7.55
CA ASP A 234 -5.30 1.35 -7.69
C ASP A 234 -4.70 0.23 -8.55
N GLY A 235 -4.55 -0.97 -8.01
CA GLY A 235 -3.81 -2.03 -8.71
C GLY A 235 -2.34 -1.64 -8.96
N GLY A 236 -1.83 -0.62 -8.28
CA GLY A 236 -0.52 -0.02 -8.49
C GLY A 236 -0.47 0.98 -9.65
N ILE A 237 -1.57 1.66 -9.97
CA ILE A 237 -1.62 2.61 -11.09
C ILE A 237 -0.66 3.78 -10.88
N ILE A 238 -0.69 4.38 -9.68
CA ILE A 238 0.22 5.47 -9.30
C ILE A 238 1.37 4.97 -8.43
N ASP A 239 1.14 4.03 -7.52
CA ASP A 239 2.18 3.54 -6.60
C ASP A 239 2.40 2.04 -6.80
N TYR A 240 2.89 1.60 -7.97
CA TYR A 240 3.27 0.19 -8.18
C TYR A 240 4.48 -0.19 -7.30
N HIS A 241 5.52 0.63 -7.35
CA HIS A 241 6.63 0.60 -6.40
C HIS A 241 6.89 2.04 -5.94
N PHE A 242 7.36 2.20 -4.72
CA PHE A 242 7.40 3.52 -4.10
C PHE A 242 8.64 4.33 -4.49
N ASP A 243 8.40 5.57 -4.92
CA ASP A 243 9.39 6.57 -5.33
C ASP A 243 9.31 7.87 -4.51
N PHE A 244 8.62 7.81 -3.37
CA PHE A 244 8.48 8.90 -2.40
C PHE A 244 9.39 8.72 -1.17
N SER A 245 9.57 9.80 -0.41
CA SER A 245 10.24 9.75 0.88
C SER A 245 9.23 9.65 2.02
N LEU A 246 9.63 8.98 3.11
CA LEU A 246 8.81 8.84 4.30
C LEU A 246 9.35 9.74 5.41
N SER A 247 8.45 10.49 6.04
CA SER A 247 8.74 11.29 7.22
C SER A 247 7.72 11.03 8.32
N ASN A 248 8.07 11.38 9.56
CA ASN A 248 7.15 11.36 10.70
C ASN A 248 6.75 12.79 11.13
N ASN A 249 6.87 13.76 10.22
CA ASN A 249 6.63 15.17 10.50
C ASN A 249 5.37 15.63 9.76
N LYS A 250 4.32 15.93 10.54
CA LYS A 250 3.00 16.43 10.08
C LYS A 250 3.04 17.82 9.43
N ALA A 251 3.83 18.02 8.38
CA ALA A 251 3.91 19.29 7.67
C ALA A 251 2.96 19.40 6.46
N ASP A 252 2.35 18.29 6.02
CA ASP A 252 1.45 18.32 4.86
C ASP A 252 -0.03 18.46 5.21
N LYS A 253 -0.71 19.20 4.33
CA LYS A 253 -2.06 19.78 4.45
C LYS A 253 -3.13 18.76 4.86
N TYR A 254 -3.35 18.64 6.16
CA TYR A 254 -4.55 18.02 6.71
C TYR A 254 -5.78 18.85 6.32
N ARG A 255 -6.74 18.27 5.59
CA ARG A 255 -8.15 18.71 5.59
C ARG A 255 -8.88 18.01 6.75
N ALA A 256 -8.33 18.10 7.96
CA ALA A 256 -9.14 17.87 9.15
C ALA A 256 -9.92 19.16 9.41
N SER A 257 -11.19 19.00 9.76
CA SER A 257 -11.97 20.03 10.42
C SER A 257 -11.13 20.76 11.48
N GLU A 258 -11.18 22.08 11.42
CA GLU A 258 -10.44 23.06 12.21
C GLU A 258 -10.04 22.59 13.63
N GLN A 259 -8.74 22.35 13.85
CA GLN A 259 -8.07 22.64 15.12
C GLN A 259 -6.54 22.61 14.95
N ASN A 260 -5.92 23.76 15.21
CA ASN A 260 -4.48 24.03 15.07
C ASN A 260 -3.64 23.22 16.08
N LEU A 261 -2.80 22.31 15.61
CA LEU A 261 -1.75 21.69 16.42
C LEU A 261 -0.36 22.12 15.92
N LYS A 262 0.33 22.94 16.71
CA LYS A 262 1.75 23.28 16.53
C LYS A 262 2.60 22.03 16.74
N VAL A 263 3.46 21.69 15.78
CA VAL A 263 4.38 20.55 15.87
C VAL A 263 5.80 21.06 16.15
N ASN A 264 6.37 20.63 17.29
CA ASN A 264 7.78 20.87 17.64
C ASN A 264 8.70 19.88 16.90
N SER A 265 9.62 20.41 16.10
CA SER A 265 10.53 19.69 15.19
C SER A 265 11.80 19.16 15.88
N THR A 266 11.68 18.35 16.94
CA THR A 266 12.84 17.91 17.75
C THR A 266 12.90 16.40 18.01
N LYS A 267 12.61 15.54 17.01
CA LYS A 267 12.92 14.09 17.11
C LYS A 267 13.99 13.62 16.11
N LYS A 268 15.07 13.10 16.72
CA LYS A 268 16.18 12.31 16.18
C LYS A 268 15.80 11.37 15.03
N GLY A 269 16.61 11.39 13.97
CA GLY A 269 16.96 10.29 13.07
C GLY A 269 15.83 9.47 12.45
N TYR A 270 15.58 9.66 11.15
CA TYR A 270 14.76 8.75 10.36
C TYR A 270 15.34 7.32 10.44
N GLY A 271 14.52 6.35 10.84
CA GLY A 271 14.90 4.93 10.72
C GLY A 271 15.02 4.53 9.24
N LEU A 272 15.74 3.43 9.00
CA LEU A 272 15.86 2.83 7.68
C LEU A 272 14.50 2.25 7.23
N THR A 273 14.37 2.08 5.92
CA THR A 273 13.22 1.42 5.31
C THR A 273 13.64 0.07 4.78
N LEU A 274 12.95 -0.99 5.19
CA LEU A 274 13.12 -2.32 4.63
C LEU A 274 12.16 -2.49 3.46
N TYR A 275 12.67 -2.84 2.28
CA TYR A 275 11.83 -3.02 1.09
C TYR A 275 12.11 -4.38 0.41
N PRO A 276 11.55 -5.49 0.94
CA PRO A 276 11.69 -6.78 0.30
C PRO A 276 11.05 -6.76 -1.08
N HIS A 277 11.83 -7.12 -2.09
CA HIS A 277 11.49 -6.92 -3.49
C HIS A 277 11.95 -8.09 -4.36
N PHE A 278 11.25 -8.34 -5.47
CA PHE A 278 11.57 -9.41 -6.44
C PHE A 278 12.36 -8.89 -7.66
N SER A 279 12.83 -7.65 -7.62
CA SER A 279 13.54 -6.94 -8.69
C SER A 279 14.50 -5.91 -8.07
N SER A 280 15.68 -5.71 -8.68
CA SER A 280 16.61 -4.64 -8.32
C SER A 280 16.23 -3.28 -8.90
N GLU A 281 15.27 -3.26 -9.84
CA GLU A 281 14.78 -2.07 -10.52
C GLU A 281 13.30 -1.84 -10.17
N PRO A 282 13.01 -0.97 -9.18
CA PRO A 282 11.66 -0.53 -8.88
C PRO A 282 11.05 0.24 -10.05
N LYS A 283 9.71 0.26 -10.10
CA LYS A 283 8.93 0.91 -11.16
C LYS A 283 7.78 1.65 -10.50
N ALA A 284 7.77 2.97 -10.65
CA ALA A 284 6.90 3.85 -9.91
C ALA A 284 5.41 3.51 -10.06
N GLY A 285 4.92 3.38 -11.29
CA GLY A 285 3.52 3.09 -11.62
C GLY A 285 3.37 2.37 -12.97
N TRP A 286 2.13 2.19 -13.41
CA TRP A 286 1.82 1.46 -14.66
C TRP A 286 2.36 2.12 -15.92
N PHE A 287 2.42 3.46 -15.92
CA PHE A 287 2.75 4.25 -17.10
C PHE A 287 4.25 4.55 -17.21
N ASP A 288 5.04 4.07 -16.25
CA ASP A 288 6.48 4.23 -16.20
C ASP A 288 7.13 3.07 -16.95
N LYS A 289 7.17 3.20 -18.27
CA LYS A 289 7.99 2.36 -19.13
C LYS A 289 9.28 3.13 -19.38
N SER A 290 10.41 2.57 -18.94
CA SER A 290 11.78 3.09 -19.00
C SER A 290 12.08 4.28 -18.07
N SER A 291 12.16 3.99 -16.78
CA SER A 291 13.16 4.61 -15.89
C SER A 291 14.26 3.60 -15.66
#